data_AF-A0AAW9IYL7-F1
#
_entry.id   AF-A0AAW9IYL7-F1
#
_cell.length_a   1.000
_cell.length_b   1.000
_cell.length_c   1.000
_cell.angle_alpha   90.00
_cell.angle_beta   90.00
_cell.angle_gamma   90.00
#
_symmetry.space_group_name_H-M   'P 1'
#
loop_
_entity.id
_entity.type
_entity.pdbx_description
1 polymer ?
#
loop_
_entity_poly.entity_id
_entity_poly.type
_entity_poly.pdbx_seq_one_letter_code
_entity_poly.pdbx_strand_id
1 'polypeptide(L)'
;TDWFIRWPFIIEGMIIGIVGSLFASLSLFALYKWAYGYIVSNMFLVTLVTPGFVLGTLTWIFILGGTIVGAVGSSVALRKFLDV
;
A
#
# COMPACT_ATOMS: atom_id res chain seq x y z
N THR A 1 14.09 -8.66 -28.84
CA THR A 1 14.50 -8.37 -27.46
C THR A 1 13.29 -8.54 -26.57
N ASP A 2 13.28 -9.57 -25.73
CA ASP A 2 12.09 -9.94 -24.93
C ASP A 2 11.71 -8.87 -23.89
N TRP A 3 12.61 -7.92 -23.65
CA TRP A 3 12.42 -6.76 -22.78
C TRP A 3 11.17 -5.94 -23.12
N PHE A 4 10.83 -5.76 -24.41
CA PHE A 4 9.67 -4.98 -24.83
C PHE A 4 8.34 -5.56 -24.32
N ILE A 5 8.28 -6.89 -24.17
CA ILE A 5 7.08 -7.60 -23.75
C ILE A 5 6.90 -7.52 -22.22
N ARG A 6 7.98 -7.37 -21.44
CA ARG A 6 7.92 -7.41 -19.97
C ARG A 6 7.46 -6.11 -19.33
N TRP A 7 7.82 -4.96 -19.92
CA TRP A 7 7.46 -3.63 -19.42
C TRP A 7 5.94 -3.41 -19.21
N PRO A 8 5.05 -3.75 -20.16
CA PRO A 8 3.62 -3.53 -19.95
C PRO A 8 3.08 -4.30 -18.73
N PHE A 9 3.52 -5.55 -18.50
CA PHE A 9 3.09 -6.32 -17.33
C PHE A 9 3.63 -5.77 -16.01
N ILE A 10 4.86 -5.24 -16.00
CA ILE A 10 5.42 -4.61 -14.80
C ILE A 10 4.62 -3.34 -14.46
N ILE A 11 4.25 -2.55 -15.48
CA ILE A 11 3.43 -1.36 -15.33
C ILE A 11 2.03 -1.71 -14.82
N GLU A 12 1.41 -2.75 -15.36
CA GLU A 12 0.10 -3.25 -14.88
C GLU A 12 0.18 -3.69 -13.41
N GLY A 13 1.22 -4.43 -13.03
CA GLY A 13 1.47 -4.81 -11.64
C GLY A 13 1.67 -3.61 -10.71
N MET A 14 2.42 -2.60 -11.14
CA MET A 14 2.59 -1.35 -10.37
C MET A 14 1.27 -0.61 -10.18
N ILE A 15 0.43 -0.51 -11.21
CA ILE A 15 -0.90 0.13 -11.11
C ILE A 15 -1.78 -0.60 -10.10
N ILE A 16 -1.84 -1.93 -10.16
CA ILE A 16 -2.59 -2.75 -9.19
C ILE A 16 -2.04 -2.54 -7.78
N GLY A 17 -0.71 -2.50 -7.62
CA GLY A 17 -0.04 -2.21 -6.36
C GLY A 17 -0.39 -0.85 -5.77
N ILE A 18 -0.45 0.19 -6.60
CA ILE A 18 -0.86 1.55 -6.21
C ILE A 18 -2.33 1.56 -5.77
N VAL A 19 -3.23 0.95 -6.55
CA VAL A 19 -4.66 0.89 -6.19
C VAL A 19 -4.85 0.14 -4.87
N GLY A 20 -4.19 -1.01 -4.69
CA GLY A 20 -4.23 -1.78 -3.44
C GLY A 20 -3.71 -0.97 -2.25
N SER A 21 -2.63 -0.20 -2.43
CA SER A 21 -2.09 0.66 -1.37
C SER A 21 -3.02 1.80 -0.97
N LEU A 22 -3.76 2.38 -1.91
CA LEU A 22 -4.78 3.40 -1.63
C LEU A 22 -5.93 2.82 -0.80
N PHE A 23 -6.43 1.65 -1.17
CA PHE A 23 -7.45 0.94 -0.39
C PHE A 23 -6.97 0.59 1.01
N ALA A 24 -5.73 0.12 1.14
CA ALA A 24 -5.13 -0.22 2.42
C ALA A 24 -4.94 1.03 3.31
N SER A 25 -4.47 2.16 2.75
CA SER A 25 -4.33 3.42 3.48
C SER A 25 -5.68 3.97 3.96
N LEU A 26 -6.70 3.96 3.10
CA LEU A 26 -8.07 4.35 3.48
C LEU A 26 -8.61 3.50 4.62
N SER A 27 -8.44 2.18 4.53
CA SER A 27 -8.87 1.24 5.56
C SER A 27 -8.13 1.46 6.88
N LEU A 28 -6.80 1.64 6.83
CA LEU A 28 -5.97 1.94 7.98
C LEU A 28 -6.41 3.24 8.67
N PHE A 29 -6.66 4.29 7.90
CA PHE A 29 -7.11 5.58 8.43
C PHE A 29 -8.46 5.46 9.13
N ALA A 30 -9.43 4.78 8.51
CA ALA A 30 -10.75 4.59 9.10
C ALA A 30 -10.68 3.81 10.42
N LEU A 31 -9.94 2.70 10.44
CA LEU A 31 -9.73 1.88 11.64
C LEU A 31 -8.99 2.65 12.73
N TYR A 32 -7.91 3.36 12.38
CA TYR A 32 -7.14 4.14 13.34
C TYR A 32 -7.97 5.27 13.96
N LYS A 33 -8.76 5.99 13.15
CA LYS A 33 -9.65 7.05 13.64
C LYS A 33 -10.68 6.50 14.62
N TRP A 34 -11.27 5.34 14.32
CA TRP A 34 -12.24 4.69 15.20
C TRP A 34 -11.60 4.25 16.51
N ALA A 35 -10.46 3.56 16.45
CA ALA A 35 -9.72 3.11 17.63
C ALA A 35 -9.23 4.30 18.49
N TYR A 36 -8.73 5.36 17.85
CA TYR A 36 -8.30 6.58 18.53
C TYR A 36 -9.45 7.22 19.32
N GLY A 37 -10.63 7.37 18.72
CA GLY A 37 -11.81 7.92 19.39
C GLY A 37 -12.26 7.08 20.59
N TYR A 38 -12.19 5.75 20.48
CA TYR A 38 -12.48 4.84 21.58
C TYR A 38 -11.46 4.96 22.71
N ILE A 39 -10.16 5.03 22.41
CA ILE A 39 -9.12 5.05 23.44
C ILE A 39 -9.11 6.40 24.18
N VAL A 40 -9.20 7.52 23.45
CA VAL A 40 -9.19 8.86 24.07
C VAL A 40 -10.41 9.08 24.98
N SER A 41 -11.56 8.50 24.64
CA SER A 41 -12.76 8.58 25.51
C SER A 41 -12.67 7.74 26.77
N ASN A 42 -11.88 6.66 26.78
CA ASN A 42 -11.75 5.75 27.93
C ASN A 42 -10.47 5.97 28.76
N MET A 43 -9.43 6.56 28.17
CA MET A 43 -8.12 6.76 28.81
C MET A 43 -7.60 8.18 28.56
N PHE A 44 -7.75 9.05 29.56
CA PHE A 44 -7.39 10.47 29.49
C PHE A 44 -5.87 10.76 29.50
N LEU A 45 -5.05 9.73 29.73
CA LEU A 45 -3.60 9.85 30.01
C LEU A 45 -2.69 9.33 28.88
N VAL A 46 -3.25 8.89 27.75
CA VAL A 46 -2.46 8.32 26.64
C VAL A 46 -2.25 9.36 25.55
N THR A 47 -1.00 9.74 25.32
CA THR A 47 -0.57 10.54 24.17
C THR A 47 -0.46 9.63 22.94
N LEU A 48 -1.55 9.52 22.17
CA LEU A 48 -1.52 8.84 20.87
C LEU A 48 -1.03 9.79 19.77
N VAL A 49 -0.33 9.22 18.79
CA VAL A 49 0.07 9.95 17.58
C VAL A 49 -1.17 10.47 16.87
N THR A 50 -1.16 11.73 16.48
CA THR A 50 -2.29 12.36 15.80
C THR A 50 -2.61 11.64 14.48
N PRO A 51 -3.89 11.43 14.14
CA PRO A 51 -4.32 10.79 12.89
C PRO A 51 -3.76 11.44 11.62
N GLY A 52 -3.34 12.71 11.69
CA GLY A 52 -2.69 13.41 10.58
C GLY A 52 -1.34 12.82 10.17
N PHE A 53 -0.58 12.24 11.11
CA PHE A 53 0.69 11.56 10.78
C PHE A 53 0.44 10.28 9.97
N VAL A 54 -0.64 9.56 10.29
CA VAL A 54 -1.07 8.37 9.55
C VAL A 54 -1.43 8.74 8.10
N LEU A 55 -2.16 9.82 7.89
CA LEU A 55 -2.52 10.27 6.55
C LEU A 55 -1.32 10.72 5.69
N GLY A 56 -0.32 11.35 6.30
CA GLY A 56 0.86 11.83 5.57
C GLY A 56 1.89 10.73 5.34
N THR A 57 2.57 10.32 6.41
CA THR A 57 3.76 9.47 6.32
C THR A 57 3.42 8.03 5.96
N LEU A 58 2.39 7.44 6.58
CA LEU A 58 2.04 6.04 6.32
C LEU A 58 1.44 5.86 4.93
N THR A 59 0.62 6.78 4.44
CA THR A 59 0.12 6.73 3.05
C THR A 59 1.25 6.69 2.04
N TRP A 60 2.27 7.55 2.19
CA TRP A 60 3.42 7.56 1.29
C TRP A 60 4.20 6.25 1.29
N ILE A 61 4.43 5.69 2.48
CA ILE A 61 5.11 4.40 2.63
C ILE A 61 4.29 3.28 2.00
N PHE A 62 2.97 3.30 2.16
CA PHE A 62 2.08 2.31 1.57
C PHE A 62 2.08 2.37 0.05
N ILE A 63 2.05 3.58 -0.54
CA ILE A 63 2.10 3.75 -1.99
C ILE A 63 3.43 3.25 -2.56
N LEU A 64 4.55 3.64 -1.95
CA LEU A 64 5.87 3.18 -2.37
C LEU A 64 6.00 1.66 -2.24
N GLY A 65 5.60 1.11 -1.09
CA GLY A 65 5.63 -0.33 -0.83
C GLY A 65 4.72 -1.11 -1.79
N GLY A 66 3.49 -0.65 -2.00
CA GLY A 66 2.53 -1.25 -2.93
C GLY A 66 3.04 -1.25 -4.37
N THR A 67 3.67 -0.17 -4.82
CA THR A 67 4.28 -0.08 -6.15
C THR A 67 5.41 -1.09 -6.31
N ILE A 68 6.33 -1.18 -5.33
CA ILE A 68 7.45 -2.13 -5.35
C ILE A 68 6.93 -3.57 -5.34
N VAL A 69 5.97 -3.89 -4.47
CA VAL A 69 5.37 -5.22 -4.40
C VAL A 69 4.64 -5.56 -5.71
N GLY A 70 3.95 -4.61 -6.32
CA GLY A 70 3.30 -4.77 -7.62
C GLY A 70 4.28 -5.02 -8.77
N ALA A 71 5.38 -4.28 -8.80
CA ALA A 71 6.46 -4.48 -9.77
C ALA A 71 7.16 -5.84 -9.61
N VAL A 72 7.48 -6.22 -8.37
CA VAL A 72 8.13 -7.51 -8.08
C VAL A 72 7.17 -8.67 -8.35
N GLY A 73 5.92 -8.57 -7.88
CA GLY A 73 4.90 -9.59 -8.06
C GLY A 73 4.60 -9.87 -9.53
N SER A 74 4.47 -8.83 -10.35
CA SER A 74 4.31 -8.98 -11.80
C SER A 74 5.54 -9.59 -12.47
N SER A 75 6.76 -9.20 -12.06
CA SER A 75 7.99 -9.80 -12.60
C SER A 75 8.13 -11.30 -12.30
N VAL A 76 7.70 -11.72 -11.10
CA VAL A 76 7.68 -13.14 -10.68
C VAL A 76 6.58 -13.91 -11.43
N ALA A 77 5.38 -13.33 -11.55
CA ALA A 77 4.30 -13.92 -12.33
C ALA A 77 4.73 -14.12 -13.80
N LEU A 78 5.42 -13.14 -14.38
CA LEU A 78 5.92 -13.22 -15.74
C LEU A 78 6.89 -14.39 -15.94
N ARG A 79 7.82 -14.60 -15.01
CA ARG A 79 8.75 -15.74 -15.03
C ARG A 79 8.06 -17.11 -14.98
N LYS A 80 6.84 -17.17 -14.44
CA LYS A 80 6.08 -18.42 -14.29
C LYS A 80 5.12 -18.69 -15.45
N PHE A 81 4.57 -17.64 -16.08
CA PHE A 81 3.58 -17.78 -17.17
C PHE A 81 4.17 -17.66 -18.57
N LEU A 82 5.26 -16.91 -18.75
CA LEU A 82 6.07 -16.93 -19.97
C LEU A 82 7.21 -17.91 -19.74
N ASP A 83 6.89 -19.20 -19.82
CA ASP A 83 7.90 -20.26 -19.86
C ASP A 83 8.55 -20.24 -21.26
N VAL A 84 9.63 -19.47 -21.39
CA VAL A 84 10.64 -19.51 -22.47
C VAL A 84 12.02 -19.33 -21.86
#